data_AF-A0A2T1N8T2-F1
#
_entry.id   AF-A0A2T1N8T2-F1
#
_cell.length_a   1.000
_cell.length_b   1.000
_cell.length_c   1.000
_cell.angle_alpha   90.00
_cell.angle_beta   90.00
_cell.angle_gamma   90.00
#
_symmetry.space_group_name_H-M   'P 1'
#
loop_
_entity.id
_entity.type
_entity.pdbx_description
1 polymer ?
#
loop_
_entity_poly.entity_id
_entity_poly.type
_entity_poly.pdbx_seq_one_letter_code
_entity_poly.pdbx_strand_id
1 'polypeptide(L)'
;MKSILKLLFATVFIFSSCSSDDDNSTTPEPNDPSTSQQTATGDFFPLSSGNEWNYDVENRDNNDANNNTNSTDALKVESQNGNAYTLSVNNNTTANGTLNTFLVSGELTATDTQLTNTGSFVFPLGGANDIVIDFVDAKFYDTTASIEQEIYTKTGTISQTVQNIPLNINYSLKTTQLENLATYSSNGVTYSNVTSARLDLRMAVSTTITVVVPTTLAIIDEQNVLSIDAYYADGIGLVYAEADSGFTMNAQTVALLQQAGIDLGGIPTNVSITNTQTIDTYTVN
;
A
#
# COMPACT_ATOMS: atom_id res chain seq x y z
N MET A 1 11.73 84.16 -2.56
CA MET A 1 10.69 84.43 -1.54
C MET A 1 9.79 83.21 -1.44
N LYS A 2 9.63 82.70 -0.20
CA LYS A 2 8.66 81.70 0.33
C LYS A 2 8.54 80.39 -0.48
N SER A 3 8.76 79.21 0.10
CA SER A 3 8.14 78.66 1.32
C SER A 3 9.00 77.46 1.77
N ILE A 4 9.63 77.44 2.95
CA ILE A 4 9.11 76.87 4.23
C ILE A 4 8.98 75.33 4.11
N LEU A 5 9.58 74.45 4.93
CA LEU A 5 9.72 74.45 6.40
C LEU A 5 10.71 73.36 6.90
N LYS A 6 11.65 73.78 7.77
CA LYS A 6 12.19 73.22 9.04
C LYS A 6 12.24 71.70 9.25
N LEU A 7 13.42 71.09 9.43
CA LEU A 7 14.38 71.09 10.58
C LEU A 7 14.05 70.00 11.62
N LEU A 8 14.87 68.95 11.63
CA LEU A 8 14.90 67.87 12.59
C LEU A 8 16.07 68.10 13.57
N PHE A 9 15.78 68.15 14.88
CA PHE A 9 16.77 68.02 15.95
C PHE A 9 16.35 66.80 16.77
N ALA A 10 17.25 65.82 16.81
CA ALA A 10 17.08 64.56 17.54
C ALA A 10 17.51 64.73 18.99
N THR A 11 16.81 64.09 19.94
CA THR A 11 17.47 63.21 20.92
C THR A 11 16.52 62.39 21.82
N VAL A 12 16.93 61.13 22.03
CA VAL A 12 16.81 60.26 23.22
C VAL A 12 15.55 59.39 23.42
N PHE A 13 15.77 58.10 23.17
CA PHE A 13 15.39 56.85 23.86
C PHE A 13 14.18 56.84 24.81
N ILE A 14 13.34 55.80 24.66
CA ILE A 14 13.18 54.68 25.62
C ILE A 14 12.51 53.51 24.87
N PHE A 15 13.00 52.28 25.12
CA PHE A 15 12.40 51.03 24.66
C PHE A 15 11.10 50.74 25.42
N SER A 16 10.03 50.41 24.68
CA SER A 16 8.90 49.62 25.17
C SER A 16 8.23 48.90 24.00
N SER A 17 8.32 47.58 24.04
CA SER A 17 7.33 46.57 23.67
C SER A 17 6.54 46.70 22.36
N CYS A 18 6.72 45.66 21.53
CA CYS A 18 5.68 44.86 20.88
C CYS A 18 4.58 45.62 20.11
N SER A 19 4.65 45.52 18.79
CA SER A 19 3.44 45.34 17.97
C SER A 19 3.82 44.66 16.67
N SER A 20 2.95 43.75 16.27
CA SER A 20 2.89 43.06 15.00
C SER A 20 2.90 44.03 13.81
N ASP A 21 3.46 43.60 12.68
CA ASP A 21 2.67 43.11 11.54
C ASP A 21 3.57 42.73 10.37
N ASP A 22 3.17 41.63 9.73
CA ASP A 22 3.30 41.21 8.34
C ASP A 22 4.23 41.99 7.39
N ASP A 23 5.15 41.25 6.77
CA ASP A 23 5.50 41.49 5.37
C ASP A 23 5.56 40.16 4.60
N ASN A 24 4.61 40.02 3.69
CA ASN A 24 4.49 38.99 2.67
C ASN A 24 5.35 39.36 1.46
N SER A 25 6.46 38.64 1.20
CA SER A 25 6.96 38.40 -0.17
C SER A 25 8.13 37.39 -0.18
N THR A 26 7.78 36.15 -0.55
CA THR A 26 8.46 35.30 -1.54
C THR A 26 9.99 35.31 -1.65
N THR A 27 10.61 34.35 -0.95
CA THR A 27 11.62 33.46 -1.56
C THR A 27 11.47 32.08 -0.94
N PRO A 28 11.05 31.04 -1.69
CA PRO A 28 11.22 29.67 -1.24
C PRO A 28 12.71 29.40 -1.16
N GLU A 29 13.21 29.03 0.03
CA GLU A 29 14.51 28.39 0.12
C GLU A 29 14.49 27.11 -0.74
N PRO A 30 15.41 26.93 -1.68
CA PRO A 30 15.50 25.69 -2.43
C PRO A 30 16.21 24.65 -1.56
N ASN A 31 15.62 23.46 -1.49
CA ASN A 31 16.18 22.17 -1.04
C ASN A 31 15.74 21.62 0.33
N ASP A 32 14.45 21.70 0.67
CA ASP A 32 13.82 20.66 1.50
C ASP A 32 12.69 20.02 0.66
N PRO A 33 12.73 18.71 0.35
CA PRO A 33 11.57 18.07 -0.25
C PRO A 33 10.42 18.17 0.76
N SER A 34 9.47 19.08 0.51
CA SER A 34 8.26 19.22 1.31
C SER A 34 7.55 17.88 1.39
N THR A 35 7.65 17.20 2.55
CA THR A 35 6.86 16.00 2.85
C THR A 35 5.40 16.34 3.14
N SER A 36 5.07 17.64 3.28
CA SER A 36 3.69 18.11 3.38
C SER A 36 3.01 18.07 2.02
N GLN A 37 1.87 17.38 1.94
CA GLN A 37 0.93 17.45 0.82
C GLN A 37 -0.34 18.18 1.21
N GLN A 38 -0.99 18.81 0.23
CA GLN A 38 -2.32 19.37 0.42
C GLN A 38 -3.32 18.22 0.66
N THR A 39 -4.13 18.33 1.70
CA THR A 39 -5.23 17.40 1.93
C THR A 39 -6.19 17.42 0.75
N ALA A 40 -6.47 16.24 0.21
CA ALA A 40 -7.52 16.06 -0.79
C ALA A 40 -8.77 15.50 -0.10
N THR A 41 -9.92 16.13 -0.32
CA THR A 41 -11.22 15.64 0.17
C THR A 41 -12.06 15.23 -1.02
N GLY A 42 -12.75 14.10 -0.92
CA GLY A 42 -13.56 13.55 -2.00
C GLY A 42 -14.04 12.14 -1.69
N ASP A 43 -14.93 11.62 -2.52
CA ASP A 43 -15.39 10.25 -2.42
C ASP A 43 -14.48 9.35 -3.28
N PHE A 44 -13.30 9.04 -2.76
CA PHE A 44 -12.28 8.26 -3.47
C PHE A 44 -12.60 6.76 -3.57
N PHE A 45 -13.69 6.30 -2.94
CA PHE A 45 -14.22 4.96 -3.11
C PHE A 45 -15.73 4.95 -2.80
N PRO A 46 -16.59 5.34 -3.75
CA PRO A 46 -18.02 5.49 -3.52
C PRO A 46 -18.69 4.13 -3.28
N LEU A 47 -19.13 3.87 -2.05
CA LEU A 47 -19.67 2.56 -1.61
C LEU A 47 -21.21 2.47 -1.64
N SER A 48 -21.87 3.07 -2.63
CA SER A 48 -23.34 2.97 -2.76
C SER A 48 -23.78 1.61 -3.33
N SER A 49 -24.91 1.09 -2.85
CA SER A 49 -25.52 -0.12 -3.45
C SER A 49 -25.79 0.09 -4.95
N GLY A 50 -25.44 -0.91 -5.76
CA GLY A 50 -25.52 -0.81 -7.22
C GLY A 50 -24.27 -0.22 -7.88
N ASN A 51 -23.26 0.19 -7.10
CA ASN A 51 -21.96 0.55 -7.65
C ASN A 51 -21.18 -0.70 -8.09
N GLU A 52 -20.48 -0.56 -9.22
CA GLU A 52 -19.74 -1.64 -9.87
C GLU A 52 -18.49 -1.09 -10.58
N TRP A 53 -17.39 -1.82 -10.50
CA TRP A 53 -16.12 -1.52 -11.16
C TRP A 53 -15.60 -2.74 -11.88
N ASN A 54 -15.34 -2.61 -13.17
CA ASN A 54 -14.73 -3.64 -13.99
C ASN A 54 -13.27 -3.28 -14.28
N TYR A 55 -12.39 -4.25 -14.10
CA TYR A 55 -10.95 -4.09 -14.28
C TYR A 55 -10.43 -5.06 -15.31
N ASP A 56 -9.54 -4.58 -16.17
CA ASP A 56 -8.60 -5.42 -16.88
C ASP A 56 -7.47 -5.80 -15.91
N VAL A 57 -7.19 -7.09 -15.82
CA VAL A 57 -6.15 -7.64 -14.94
C VAL A 57 -5.09 -8.34 -15.77
N GLU A 58 -3.86 -7.90 -15.61
CA GLU A 58 -2.69 -8.49 -16.23
C GLU A 58 -1.82 -9.15 -15.17
N ASN A 59 -1.47 -10.41 -15.36
CA ASN A 59 -0.49 -11.10 -14.53
C ASN A 59 0.73 -11.44 -15.38
N ARG A 60 1.90 -11.02 -14.93
CA ARG A 60 3.18 -11.15 -15.62
C ARG A 60 4.16 -11.89 -14.73
N ASP A 61 4.51 -13.11 -15.11
CA ASP A 61 5.56 -13.88 -14.47
C ASP A 61 6.91 -13.38 -15.04
N ASN A 62 7.68 -12.72 -14.19
CA ASN A 62 8.96 -12.12 -14.56
C ASN A 62 10.07 -13.19 -14.69
N ASN A 63 9.80 -14.43 -14.31
CA ASN A 63 10.70 -15.58 -14.47
C ASN A 63 10.37 -16.41 -15.72
N ASP A 64 9.10 -16.49 -16.13
CA ASP A 64 8.66 -17.20 -17.34
C ASP A 64 7.44 -16.56 -18.00
N ALA A 65 7.66 -15.83 -19.09
CA ALA A 65 6.60 -15.17 -19.83
C ALA A 65 5.52 -16.11 -20.40
N ASN A 66 5.74 -17.43 -20.46
CA ASN A 66 4.71 -18.39 -20.86
C ASN A 66 3.60 -18.53 -19.80
N ASN A 67 3.84 -18.10 -18.57
CA ASN A 67 2.86 -18.10 -17.49
C ASN A 67 2.05 -16.81 -17.40
N ASN A 68 2.29 -15.84 -18.30
CA ASN A 68 1.54 -14.59 -18.33
C ASN A 68 0.07 -14.85 -18.65
N THR A 69 -0.82 -14.17 -17.94
CA THR A 69 -2.26 -14.27 -18.15
C THR A 69 -2.91 -12.89 -18.19
N ASN A 70 -4.03 -12.80 -18.92
CA ASN A 70 -4.93 -11.65 -18.91
C ASN A 70 -6.30 -12.16 -18.45
N SER A 71 -6.94 -11.40 -17.59
CA SER A 71 -8.25 -11.69 -17.03
C SER A 71 -8.97 -10.39 -16.71
N THR A 72 -10.12 -10.49 -16.05
CA THR A 72 -10.91 -9.34 -15.66
C THR A 72 -11.45 -9.54 -14.25
N ASP A 73 -11.64 -8.45 -13.52
CA ASP A 73 -12.40 -8.46 -12.28
C ASP A 73 -13.65 -7.60 -12.39
N ALA A 74 -14.79 -8.09 -11.88
CA ALA A 74 -16.01 -7.32 -11.71
C ALA A 74 -16.32 -7.19 -10.22
N LEU A 75 -16.04 -6.01 -9.64
CA LEU A 75 -16.20 -5.68 -8.23
C LEU A 75 -17.54 -4.96 -8.01
N LYS A 76 -18.30 -5.35 -6.98
CA LYS A 76 -19.62 -4.77 -6.68
C LYS A 76 -19.79 -4.54 -5.18
N VAL A 77 -20.60 -3.55 -4.81
CA VAL A 77 -21.07 -3.40 -3.42
C VAL A 77 -22.08 -4.50 -3.12
N GLU A 78 -21.69 -5.46 -2.28
CA GLU A 78 -22.49 -6.64 -1.93
C GLU A 78 -23.47 -6.34 -0.80
N SER A 79 -23.00 -5.67 0.26
CA SER A 79 -23.84 -5.34 1.41
C SER A 79 -23.44 -4.01 2.04
N GLN A 80 -24.41 -3.39 2.71
CA GLN A 80 -24.25 -2.17 3.47
C GLN A 80 -24.99 -2.30 4.80
N ASN A 81 -24.31 -1.98 5.90
CA ASN A 81 -24.89 -1.89 7.23
C ASN A 81 -24.41 -0.59 7.93
N GLY A 82 -25.15 0.49 7.75
CA GLY A 82 -24.68 1.81 8.17
C GLY A 82 -23.50 2.28 7.32
N ASN A 83 -22.35 2.49 7.95
CA ASN A 83 -21.11 2.93 7.29
C ASN A 83 -20.15 1.77 6.98
N ALA A 84 -20.59 0.53 7.23
CA ALA A 84 -19.87 -0.70 6.95
C ALA A 84 -20.36 -1.30 5.62
N TYR A 85 -19.42 -1.68 4.77
CA TYR A 85 -19.70 -2.21 3.44
C TYR A 85 -18.89 -3.47 3.18
N THR A 86 -19.44 -4.41 2.42
CA THR A 86 -18.66 -5.53 1.87
C THR A 86 -18.71 -5.48 0.36
N LEU A 87 -17.62 -5.87 -0.28
CA LEU A 87 -17.56 -6.00 -1.73
C LEU A 87 -17.58 -7.48 -2.13
N SER A 88 -18.16 -7.76 -3.29
CA SER A 88 -18.02 -9.04 -3.98
C SER A 88 -17.28 -8.86 -5.29
N VAL A 89 -16.58 -9.90 -5.73
CA VAL A 89 -15.83 -9.91 -6.99
C VAL A 89 -16.20 -11.14 -7.81
N ASN A 90 -16.29 -10.98 -9.13
CA ASN A 90 -16.47 -12.09 -10.08
C ASN A 90 -17.64 -13.03 -9.71
N ASN A 91 -18.76 -12.44 -9.27
CA ASN A 91 -19.92 -13.17 -8.76
C ASN A 91 -19.60 -14.10 -7.56
N ASN A 92 -18.89 -13.56 -6.56
CA ASN A 92 -18.45 -14.27 -5.36
C ASN A 92 -17.46 -15.41 -5.65
N THR A 93 -16.56 -15.20 -6.61
CA THR A 93 -15.43 -16.09 -6.88
C THR A 93 -14.11 -15.39 -6.56
N THR A 94 -12.98 -15.96 -6.98
CA THR A 94 -11.64 -15.42 -6.69
C THR A 94 -11.38 -14.15 -7.50
N ALA A 95 -10.85 -13.11 -6.84
CA ALA A 95 -10.28 -11.95 -7.53
C ALA A 95 -9.03 -12.35 -8.31
N ASN A 96 -8.89 -11.87 -9.53
CA ASN A 96 -7.65 -11.99 -10.29
C ASN A 96 -6.65 -10.89 -9.91
N GLY A 97 -7.17 -9.71 -9.51
CA GLY A 97 -6.40 -8.57 -9.06
C GLY A 97 -5.95 -8.72 -7.61
N THR A 98 -4.68 -8.42 -7.36
CA THR A 98 -4.08 -8.54 -6.02
C THR A 98 -4.71 -7.56 -5.05
N LEU A 99 -4.89 -6.29 -5.42
CA LEU A 99 -5.58 -5.30 -4.59
C LEU A 99 -7.07 -5.61 -4.45
N ASN A 100 -7.72 -6.14 -5.50
CA ASN A 100 -9.12 -6.57 -5.39
C ASN A 100 -9.30 -7.69 -4.36
N THR A 101 -8.31 -8.57 -4.21
CA THR A 101 -8.29 -9.58 -3.14
C THR A 101 -8.35 -8.94 -1.76
N PHE A 102 -7.62 -7.83 -1.54
CA PHE A 102 -7.71 -7.06 -0.29
C PHE A 102 -9.05 -6.33 -0.15
N LEU A 103 -9.57 -5.73 -1.22
CA LEU A 103 -10.83 -4.98 -1.16
C LEU A 103 -12.04 -5.86 -0.82
N VAL A 104 -12.05 -7.13 -1.20
CA VAL A 104 -13.14 -8.08 -0.87
C VAL A 104 -12.90 -8.89 0.41
N SER A 105 -11.77 -8.70 1.09
CA SER A 105 -11.35 -9.58 2.20
C SER A 105 -12.04 -9.30 3.52
N GLY A 106 -12.98 -8.35 3.59
CA GLY A 106 -13.49 -7.85 4.85
C GLY A 106 -14.56 -6.77 4.73
N GLU A 107 -14.73 -6.04 5.83
CA GLU A 107 -15.65 -4.92 5.95
C GLU A 107 -14.89 -3.60 5.72
N LEU A 108 -15.35 -2.84 4.73
CA LEU A 108 -14.85 -1.51 4.39
C LEU A 108 -15.63 -0.42 5.12
N THR A 109 -14.93 0.63 5.54
CA THR A 109 -15.55 1.91 5.88
C THR A 109 -14.84 3.03 5.13
N ALA A 110 -15.63 3.98 4.63
CA ALA A 110 -15.13 5.12 3.85
C ALA A 110 -15.57 6.45 4.47
N THR A 111 -14.70 7.45 4.34
CA THR A 111 -14.94 8.87 4.61
C THR A 111 -14.36 9.68 3.46
N ASP A 112 -14.57 11.00 3.47
CA ASP A 112 -14.01 11.93 2.48
C ASP A 112 -12.47 11.92 2.38
N THR A 113 -11.78 11.26 3.32
CA THR A 113 -10.32 11.27 3.42
C THR A 113 -9.68 9.90 3.66
N GLN A 114 -10.47 8.87 3.97
CA GLN A 114 -9.94 7.56 4.36
C GLN A 114 -10.81 6.43 3.82
N LEU A 115 -10.17 5.36 3.36
CA LEU A 115 -10.76 4.04 3.19
C LEU A 115 -10.05 3.10 4.15
N THR A 116 -10.81 2.37 4.95
CA THR A 116 -10.29 1.37 5.88
C THR A 116 -10.94 0.01 5.65
N ASN A 117 -10.24 -1.05 6.02
CA ASN A 117 -10.71 -2.43 5.91
C ASN A 117 -10.40 -3.20 7.19
N THR A 118 -11.39 -3.93 7.70
CA THR A 118 -11.21 -4.97 8.72
C THR A 118 -11.48 -6.33 8.09
N GLY A 119 -10.44 -7.16 7.94
CA GLY A 119 -10.52 -8.41 7.18
C GLY A 119 -9.32 -9.32 7.41
N SER A 120 -9.17 -10.31 6.53
CA SER A 120 -8.08 -11.29 6.58
C SER A 120 -7.48 -11.53 5.21
N PHE A 121 -6.15 -11.49 5.11
CA PHE A 121 -5.43 -11.86 3.90
C PHE A 121 -4.85 -13.27 4.02
N VAL A 122 -5.06 -14.09 2.99
CA VAL A 122 -4.51 -15.44 2.90
C VAL A 122 -3.34 -15.42 1.92
N PHE A 123 -2.13 -15.67 2.42
CA PHE A 123 -0.93 -15.81 1.60
C PHE A 123 -0.60 -17.29 1.41
N PRO A 124 -0.76 -17.84 0.19
CA PRO A 124 -0.50 -19.24 -0.06
C PRO A 124 0.99 -19.52 -0.01
N LEU A 125 1.39 -20.48 0.82
CA LEU A 125 2.76 -20.98 0.87
C LEU A 125 2.80 -22.32 0.16
N GLY A 126 3.25 -22.35 -1.09
CA GLY A 126 3.33 -23.59 -1.88
C GLY A 126 4.04 -24.72 -1.12
N GLY A 127 3.33 -25.82 -0.87
CA GLY A 127 3.85 -26.98 -0.13
C GLY A 127 3.75 -26.88 1.40
N ALA A 128 3.11 -25.84 1.94
CA ALA A 128 2.83 -25.64 3.36
C ALA A 128 1.36 -25.25 3.59
N ASN A 129 0.96 -25.06 4.85
CA ASN A 129 -0.32 -24.43 5.16
C ASN A 129 -0.26 -22.95 4.78
N ASP A 130 -1.40 -22.42 4.35
CA ASP A 130 -1.53 -20.99 4.05
C ASP A 130 -1.30 -20.14 5.30
N ILE A 131 -0.67 -18.98 5.10
CA ILE A 131 -0.57 -17.95 6.12
C ILE A 131 -1.87 -17.15 6.11
N VAL A 132 -2.49 -16.96 7.26
CA VAL A 132 -3.61 -16.04 7.45
C VAL A 132 -3.13 -14.84 8.27
N ILE A 133 -3.31 -13.63 7.74
CA ILE A 133 -3.01 -12.36 8.41
C ILE A 133 -4.31 -11.59 8.58
N ASP A 134 -4.80 -11.55 9.81
CA ASP A 134 -5.93 -10.70 10.18
C ASP A 134 -5.47 -9.26 10.42
N PHE A 135 -6.27 -8.32 9.94
CA PHE A 135 -6.07 -6.90 10.12
C PHE A 135 -7.38 -6.19 10.47
N VAL A 136 -7.27 -5.17 11.31
CA VAL A 136 -8.39 -4.36 11.80
C VAL A 136 -8.07 -2.91 11.47
N ASP A 137 -9.05 -2.21 10.91
CA ASP A 137 -8.99 -0.81 10.51
C ASP A 137 -7.73 -0.48 9.68
N ALA A 138 -7.34 -1.42 8.79
CA ALA A 138 -6.23 -1.21 7.87
C ALA A 138 -6.59 -0.10 6.90
N LYS A 139 -5.87 1.02 6.97
CA LYS A 139 -6.07 2.13 6.03
C LYS A 139 -5.51 1.75 4.67
N PHE A 140 -6.30 1.89 3.62
CA PHE A 140 -5.87 1.75 2.23
C PHE A 140 -5.45 3.10 1.64
N TYR A 141 -5.97 4.21 2.16
CA TYR A 141 -5.43 5.56 1.98
C TYR A 141 -5.83 6.45 3.17
N ASP A 142 -5.10 7.55 3.37
CA ASP A 142 -5.42 8.65 4.29
C ASP A 142 -4.93 9.97 3.69
N THR A 143 -5.82 10.69 3.02
CA THR A 143 -5.47 11.91 2.27
C THR A 143 -5.01 13.06 3.16
N THR A 144 -5.17 12.92 4.49
CA THR A 144 -4.69 13.90 5.47
C THR A 144 -3.24 13.65 5.90
N ALA A 145 -2.71 12.46 5.62
CA ALA A 145 -1.35 12.08 5.99
C ALA A 145 -0.31 12.75 5.09
N SER A 146 0.90 12.91 5.60
CA SER A 146 2.05 13.41 4.82
C SER A 146 2.48 12.39 3.76
N ILE A 147 3.20 12.84 2.74
CA ILE A 147 3.78 11.95 1.73
C ILE A 147 4.77 11.00 2.43
N GLU A 148 4.77 9.73 2.05
CA GLU A 148 5.55 8.64 2.66
C GLU A 148 5.22 8.37 4.14
N GLN A 149 4.13 8.91 4.67
CA GLN A 149 3.72 8.64 6.04
C GLN A 149 3.15 7.23 6.15
N GLU A 150 3.64 6.46 7.12
CA GLU A 150 3.00 5.20 7.53
C GLU A 150 1.63 5.50 8.14
N ILE A 151 0.59 4.96 7.52
CA ILE A 151 -0.81 5.15 7.93
C ILE A 151 -1.41 3.87 8.54
N TYR A 152 -0.74 2.74 8.37
CA TYR A 152 -1.09 1.47 9.01
C TYR A 152 0.14 0.59 9.19
N THR A 153 0.19 -0.17 10.30
CA THR A 153 1.17 -1.24 10.49
C THR A 153 0.63 -2.38 11.35
N LYS A 154 0.91 -3.61 10.95
CA LYS A 154 0.60 -4.83 11.68
C LYS A 154 1.77 -5.79 11.56
N THR A 155 2.39 -6.09 12.69
CA THR A 155 3.47 -7.09 12.76
C THR A 155 3.01 -8.36 13.47
N GLY A 156 3.65 -9.48 13.16
CA GLY A 156 3.42 -10.73 13.86
C GLY A 156 4.45 -11.80 13.53
N THR A 157 4.29 -12.93 14.20
CA THR A 157 5.10 -14.12 14.00
C THR A 157 4.18 -15.33 13.90
N ILE A 158 4.39 -16.14 12.86
CA ILE A 158 3.70 -17.41 12.66
C ILE A 158 4.74 -18.53 12.81
N SER A 159 4.38 -19.58 13.53
CA SER A 159 5.20 -20.80 13.64
C SER A 159 4.43 -21.97 13.04
N GLN A 160 5.05 -22.66 12.09
CA GLN A 160 4.47 -23.83 11.45
C GLN A 160 5.54 -24.85 11.10
N THR A 161 5.15 -26.10 10.90
CA THR A 161 6.08 -27.17 10.50
C THR A 161 5.78 -27.58 9.08
N VAL A 162 6.78 -27.51 8.20
CA VAL A 162 6.68 -27.92 6.79
C VAL A 162 7.64 -29.08 6.57
N GLN A 163 7.13 -30.26 6.20
CA GLN A 163 7.94 -31.46 6.00
C GLN A 163 8.89 -31.78 7.17
N ASN A 164 8.41 -31.66 8.42
CA ASN A 164 9.18 -31.80 9.66
C ASN A 164 10.23 -30.70 9.94
N ILE A 165 10.28 -29.64 9.14
CA ILE A 165 11.14 -28.48 9.36
C ILE A 165 10.31 -27.40 10.07
N PRO A 166 10.67 -27.02 11.31
CA PRO A 166 9.98 -25.93 12.00
C PRO A 166 10.37 -24.60 11.35
N LEU A 167 9.37 -23.86 10.88
CA LEU A 167 9.51 -22.54 10.29
C LEU A 167 8.99 -21.49 11.27
N ASN A 168 9.74 -20.40 11.38
CA ASN A 168 9.34 -19.18 12.05
C ASN A 168 9.27 -18.06 11.00
N ILE A 169 8.09 -17.47 10.85
CA ILE A 169 7.76 -16.50 9.82
C ILE A 169 7.42 -15.20 10.53
N ASN A 170 8.30 -14.22 10.44
CA ASN A 170 8.03 -12.87 10.90
C ASN A 170 7.44 -12.08 9.73
N TYR A 171 6.40 -11.30 9.99
CA TYR A 171 5.77 -10.47 8.97
C TYR A 171 5.47 -9.05 9.48
N SER A 172 5.41 -8.12 8.54
CA SER A 172 4.92 -6.76 8.73
C SER A 172 4.06 -6.38 7.53
N LEU A 173 2.75 -6.19 7.76
CA LEU A 173 1.83 -5.58 6.80
C LEU A 173 1.78 -4.07 7.09
N LYS A 174 2.07 -3.25 6.10
CA LYS A 174 2.17 -1.80 6.23
C LYS A 174 1.39 -1.13 5.11
N THR A 175 0.74 -0.02 5.42
CA THR A 175 0.28 0.92 4.39
C THR A 175 0.97 2.27 4.56
N THR A 176 1.42 2.85 3.47
CA THR A 176 2.07 4.15 3.38
C THR A 176 1.25 5.06 2.49
N GLN A 177 0.92 6.26 2.95
CA GLN A 177 0.33 7.29 2.10
C GLN A 177 1.38 7.77 1.11
N LEU A 178 1.04 7.82 -0.18
CA LEU A 178 1.88 8.42 -1.22
C LEU A 178 1.37 9.85 -1.49
N GLU A 179 1.02 10.18 -2.72
CA GLU A 179 0.67 11.53 -3.16
C GLU A 179 -0.84 11.71 -3.36
N ASN A 180 -1.32 12.91 -3.02
CA ASN A 180 -2.57 13.49 -3.48
C ASN A 180 -2.29 14.31 -4.75
N LEU A 181 -2.72 13.77 -5.88
CA LEU A 181 -2.46 14.27 -7.22
C LEU A 181 -3.66 15.08 -7.72
N ALA A 182 -3.37 16.24 -8.32
CA ALA A 182 -4.39 16.98 -9.05
C ALA A 182 -4.96 16.14 -10.22
N THR A 183 -4.10 15.37 -10.89
CA THR A 183 -4.48 14.44 -11.96
C THR A 183 -3.55 13.22 -11.99
N TYR A 184 -4.08 12.07 -12.41
CA TYR A 184 -3.32 10.87 -12.75
C TYR A 184 -3.82 10.32 -14.09
N SER A 185 -2.90 9.85 -14.94
CA SER A 185 -3.28 9.28 -16.25
C SER A 185 -2.88 7.81 -16.34
N SER A 186 -3.84 6.96 -16.65
CA SER A 186 -3.64 5.54 -16.91
C SER A 186 -4.49 5.09 -18.09
N ASN A 187 -3.96 4.20 -18.92
CA ASN A 187 -4.63 3.66 -20.12
C ASN A 187 -5.27 4.72 -21.05
N GLY A 188 -4.62 5.87 -21.19
CA GLY A 188 -5.10 6.98 -22.04
C GLY A 188 -6.26 7.79 -21.45
N VAL A 189 -6.69 7.51 -20.22
CA VAL A 189 -7.69 8.28 -19.47
C VAL A 189 -6.99 9.12 -18.41
N THR A 190 -7.41 10.38 -18.26
CA THR A 190 -6.94 11.28 -17.20
C THR A 190 -8.02 11.42 -16.14
N TYR A 191 -7.68 11.03 -14.92
CA TYR A 191 -8.50 11.18 -13.73
C TYR A 191 -8.08 12.44 -12.97
N SER A 192 -9.03 13.18 -12.43
CA SER A 192 -8.79 14.34 -11.57
C SER A 192 -8.95 13.96 -10.11
N ASN A 193 -8.28 14.69 -9.21
CA ASN A 193 -8.35 14.50 -7.75
C ASN A 193 -8.13 13.03 -7.38
N VAL A 194 -6.86 12.61 -7.37
CA VAL A 194 -6.47 11.21 -7.16
C VAL A 194 -5.61 11.13 -5.92
N THR A 195 -5.89 10.19 -5.02
CA THR A 195 -4.99 9.84 -3.92
C THR A 195 -4.34 8.51 -4.19
N SER A 196 -3.11 8.34 -3.69
CA SER A 196 -2.35 7.12 -3.87
C SER A 196 -1.73 6.64 -2.56
N ALA A 197 -1.57 5.32 -2.45
CA ALA A 197 -1.01 4.67 -1.29
C ALA A 197 -0.30 3.37 -1.69
N ARG A 198 0.66 2.95 -0.87
CA ARG A 198 1.37 1.69 -1.01
C ARG A 198 1.03 0.74 0.12
N LEU A 199 0.65 -0.49 -0.21
CA LEU A 199 0.54 -1.60 0.75
C LEU A 199 1.74 -2.53 0.58
N ASP A 200 2.51 -2.74 1.65
CA ASP A 200 3.66 -3.63 1.68
C ASP A 200 3.44 -4.79 2.66
N LEU A 201 3.73 -6.01 2.24
CA LEU A 201 3.89 -7.16 3.10
C LEU A 201 5.36 -7.57 3.10
N ARG A 202 6.02 -7.32 4.22
CA ARG A 202 7.41 -7.70 4.45
C ARG A 202 7.46 -9.00 5.24
N MET A 203 8.32 -9.93 4.84
CA MET A 203 8.49 -11.22 5.54
C MET A 203 9.96 -11.59 5.72
N ALA A 204 10.23 -12.30 6.81
CA ALA A 204 11.46 -13.04 7.06
C ALA A 204 11.11 -14.46 7.52
N VAL A 205 11.65 -15.48 6.85
CA VAL A 205 11.40 -16.89 7.18
C VAL A 205 12.69 -17.52 7.67
N SER A 206 12.65 -18.18 8.81
CA SER A 206 13.78 -18.88 9.39
C SER A 206 13.40 -20.27 9.88
N THR A 207 14.40 -21.12 10.08
CA THR A 207 14.26 -22.43 10.71
C THR A 207 15.35 -22.62 11.75
N THR A 208 15.12 -23.51 12.72
CA THR A 208 16.15 -23.94 13.67
C THR A 208 16.45 -25.41 13.45
N ILE A 209 17.69 -25.72 13.08
CA ILE A 209 18.18 -27.09 12.95
C ILE A 209 19.13 -27.42 14.11
N THR A 210 19.13 -28.67 14.56
CA THR A 210 20.05 -29.14 15.61
C THR A 210 20.83 -30.34 15.10
N VAL A 211 22.11 -30.14 14.82
CA VAL A 211 23.06 -31.24 14.50
C VAL A 211 23.89 -31.58 15.73
N VAL A 212 24.45 -30.56 16.39
CA VAL A 212 25.17 -30.67 17.67
C VAL A 212 24.73 -29.55 18.62
N VAL A 213 24.54 -28.34 18.09
CA VAL A 213 24.00 -27.15 18.78
C VAL A 213 22.84 -26.60 17.93
N PRO A 214 21.73 -26.15 18.54
CA PRO A 214 20.66 -25.47 17.80
C PRO A 214 21.21 -24.25 17.05
N THR A 215 20.97 -24.21 15.74
CA THR A 215 21.41 -23.13 14.85
C THR A 215 20.22 -22.63 14.05
N THR A 216 20.00 -21.31 14.08
CA THR A 216 18.96 -20.66 13.26
C THR A 216 19.51 -20.35 11.88
N LEU A 217 18.78 -20.76 10.85
CA LEU A 217 19.08 -20.48 9.44
C LEU A 217 17.95 -19.62 8.85
N ALA A 218 18.31 -18.51 8.21
CA ALA A 218 17.35 -17.70 7.44
C ALA A 218 17.08 -18.39 6.10
N ILE A 219 15.83 -18.76 5.83
CA ILE A 219 15.40 -19.34 4.54
C ILE A 219 15.05 -18.23 3.57
N ILE A 220 14.33 -17.21 4.05
CA ILE A 220 14.04 -15.97 3.32
C ILE A 220 14.53 -14.84 4.22
N ASP A 221 15.53 -14.09 3.76
CA ASP A 221 15.97 -12.88 4.43
C ASP A 221 14.87 -11.82 4.37
N GLU A 222 14.86 -10.89 5.33
CA GLU A 222 13.79 -9.90 5.46
C GLU A 222 13.61 -9.04 4.20
N GLN A 223 12.52 -9.26 3.47
CA GLN A 223 12.25 -8.61 2.18
C GLN A 223 10.74 -8.37 1.98
N ASN A 224 10.39 -7.41 1.11
CA ASN A 224 9.00 -7.25 0.67
C ASN A 224 8.65 -8.43 -0.21
N VAL A 225 7.63 -9.19 0.18
CA VAL A 225 7.10 -10.32 -0.60
C VAL A 225 5.85 -9.95 -1.40
N LEU A 226 5.27 -8.80 -1.07
CA LEU A 226 4.22 -8.14 -1.82
C LEU A 226 4.34 -6.63 -1.60
N SER A 227 4.22 -5.85 -2.65
CA SER A 227 4.12 -4.39 -2.64
C SER A 227 3.07 -3.99 -3.66
N ILE A 228 2.10 -3.15 -3.27
CA ILE A 228 0.98 -2.72 -4.13
C ILE A 228 0.93 -1.20 -4.11
N ASP A 229 1.13 -0.56 -5.26
CA ASP A 229 0.83 0.85 -5.45
C ASP A 229 -0.59 0.99 -5.99
N ALA A 230 -1.45 1.72 -5.27
CA ALA A 230 -2.87 1.87 -5.55
C ALA A 230 -3.23 3.35 -5.77
N TYR A 231 -4.08 3.62 -6.76
CA TYR A 231 -4.52 4.96 -7.13
C TYR A 231 -6.05 5.02 -7.14
N TYR A 232 -6.59 5.94 -6.36
CA TYR A 232 -8.03 6.12 -6.15
C TYR A 232 -8.46 7.49 -6.63
N ALA A 233 -9.43 7.55 -7.55
CA ALA A 233 -9.95 8.80 -8.09
C ALA A 233 -11.29 9.17 -7.45
N ASP A 234 -11.44 10.44 -7.12
CA ASP A 234 -12.66 11.03 -6.56
C ASP A 234 -13.88 10.78 -7.47
N GLY A 235 -14.97 10.30 -6.87
CA GLY A 235 -16.21 9.94 -7.53
C GLY A 235 -16.14 8.68 -8.40
N ILE A 236 -15.01 7.97 -8.39
CA ILE A 236 -14.82 6.74 -9.15
C ILE A 236 -14.48 5.60 -8.19
N GLY A 237 -13.35 5.61 -7.52
CA GLY A 237 -12.82 4.43 -6.83
C GLY A 237 -11.39 4.12 -7.24
N LEU A 238 -10.99 2.85 -7.08
CA LEU A 238 -9.71 2.35 -7.59
C LEU A 238 -9.68 2.49 -9.13
N VAL A 239 -8.72 3.26 -9.66
CA VAL A 239 -8.55 3.43 -11.12
C VAL A 239 -7.35 2.67 -11.67
N TYR A 240 -6.35 2.43 -10.82
CA TYR A 240 -5.16 1.68 -11.18
C TYR A 240 -4.51 1.08 -9.94
N ALA A 241 -4.00 -0.14 -10.05
CA ALA A 241 -3.06 -0.70 -9.11
C ALA A 241 -1.99 -1.54 -9.81
N GLU A 242 -0.79 -1.52 -9.26
CA GLU A 242 0.31 -2.41 -9.66
C GLU A 242 0.84 -3.10 -8.41
N ALA A 243 0.86 -4.43 -8.45
CA ALA A 243 1.34 -5.26 -7.37
C ALA A 243 2.55 -6.07 -7.83
N ASP A 244 3.68 -5.89 -7.16
CA ASP A 244 4.83 -6.77 -7.28
C ASP A 244 4.82 -7.78 -6.14
N SER A 245 4.85 -9.07 -6.48
CA SER A 245 4.89 -10.17 -5.52
C SER A 245 6.00 -11.14 -5.86
N GLY A 246 6.62 -11.71 -4.84
CA GLY A 246 7.76 -12.59 -5.06
C GLY A 246 8.61 -12.79 -3.83
N PHE A 247 9.63 -13.62 -3.95
CA PHE A 247 10.65 -13.77 -2.93
C PHE A 247 11.91 -14.35 -3.54
N THR A 248 13.03 -14.14 -2.88
CA THR A 248 14.28 -14.87 -3.12
C THR A 248 14.73 -15.55 -1.84
N MET A 249 15.01 -16.85 -1.91
CA MET A 249 15.58 -17.60 -0.79
C MET A 249 17.04 -17.25 -0.55
N ASN A 250 17.48 -17.40 0.70
CA ASN A 250 18.88 -17.27 1.07
C ASN A 250 19.71 -18.41 0.46
N ALA A 251 20.60 -18.07 -0.47
CA ALA A 251 21.39 -19.03 -1.22
C ALA A 251 22.31 -19.91 -0.35
N GLN A 252 22.81 -19.37 0.78
CA GLN A 252 23.66 -20.13 1.70
C GLN A 252 22.84 -21.20 2.43
N THR A 253 21.65 -20.84 2.91
CA THR A 253 20.73 -21.79 3.54
C THR A 253 20.29 -22.85 2.56
N VAL A 254 19.93 -22.50 1.32
CA VAL A 254 19.60 -23.49 0.27
C VAL A 254 20.75 -24.47 0.07
N ALA A 255 22.00 -23.99 -0.03
CA ALA A 255 23.17 -24.84 -0.19
C ALA A 255 23.44 -25.74 1.03
N LEU A 256 23.18 -25.25 2.25
CA LEU A 256 23.32 -26.03 3.48
C LEU A 256 22.25 -27.13 3.58
N LEU A 257 21.00 -26.81 3.25
CA LEU A 257 19.90 -27.79 3.23
C LEU A 257 20.20 -28.89 2.20
N GLN A 258 20.66 -28.53 1.00
CA GLN A 258 21.04 -29.51 -0.02
C GLN A 258 22.20 -30.41 0.45
N GLN A 259 23.22 -29.85 1.10
CA GLN A 259 24.32 -30.64 1.70
C GLN A 259 23.85 -31.56 2.82
N ALA A 260 22.83 -31.15 3.58
CA ALA A 260 22.21 -31.97 4.62
C ALA A 260 21.29 -33.08 4.04
N GLY A 261 21.17 -33.19 2.71
CA GLY A 261 20.29 -34.16 2.05
C GLY A 261 18.81 -33.79 2.16
N ILE A 262 18.50 -32.54 2.48
CA ILE A 262 17.14 -32.02 2.52
C ILE A 262 16.79 -31.55 1.10
N ASP A 263 15.83 -32.24 0.49
CA ASP A 263 15.25 -31.84 -0.79
C ASP A 263 14.15 -30.79 -0.55
N LEU A 264 14.25 -29.65 -1.24
CA LEU A 264 13.23 -28.60 -1.21
C LEU A 264 12.02 -28.94 -2.09
N GLY A 265 11.98 -30.12 -2.71
CA GLY A 265 10.78 -30.69 -3.31
C GLY A 265 10.24 -29.89 -4.50
N GLY A 266 11.12 -29.17 -5.21
CA GLY A 266 10.74 -28.33 -6.34
C GLY A 266 10.14 -26.97 -5.95
N ILE A 267 10.21 -26.56 -4.68
CA ILE A 267 9.86 -25.18 -4.29
C ILE A 267 10.81 -24.22 -5.03
N PRO A 268 10.28 -23.22 -5.77
CA PRO A 268 11.11 -22.26 -6.47
C PRO A 268 11.95 -21.46 -5.47
N THR A 269 13.24 -21.31 -5.76
CA THR A 269 14.15 -20.49 -4.94
C THR A 269 13.98 -19.00 -5.20
N ASN A 270 13.32 -18.65 -6.29
CA ASN A 270 12.94 -17.30 -6.64
C ASN A 270 11.59 -17.29 -7.35
N VAL A 271 10.71 -16.38 -6.96
CA VAL A 271 9.45 -16.05 -7.65
C VAL A 271 9.40 -14.55 -7.82
N SER A 272 8.95 -14.08 -8.97
CA SER A 272 8.69 -12.66 -9.23
C SER A 272 7.53 -12.53 -10.22
N ILE A 273 6.47 -11.89 -9.76
CA ILE A 273 5.21 -11.71 -10.50
C ILE A 273 4.77 -10.26 -10.34
N THR A 274 4.42 -9.62 -11.45
CA THR A 274 3.76 -8.30 -11.47
C THR A 274 2.30 -8.50 -11.86
N ASN A 275 1.38 -7.92 -11.08
CA ASN A 275 -0.05 -7.95 -11.32
C ASN A 275 -0.57 -6.52 -11.44
N THR A 276 -1.08 -6.16 -12.62
CA THR A 276 -1.61 -4.83 -12.90
C THR A 276 -3.13 -4.91 -13.00
N GLN A 277 -3.81 -3.96 -12.35
CA GLN A 277 -5.25 -3.77 -12.42
C GLN A 277 -5.51 -2.39 -12.99
N THR A 278 -6.23 -2.32 -14.11
CA THR A 278 -6.61 -1.05 -14.74
C THR A 278 -8.12 -1.01 -14.85
N ILE A 279 -8.74 0.08 -14.39
CA ILE A 279 -10.19 0.24 -14.56
C ILE A 279 -10.55 0.31 -16.04
N ASP A 280 -11.55 -0.47 -16.45
CA ASP A 280 -12.12 -0.46 -17.81
C ASP A 280 -13.43 0.32 -17.82
N THR A 281 -14.42 -0.13 -17.02
CA THR A 281 -15.73 0.50 -16.91
C THR A 281 -16.20 0.56 -15.46
N TYR A 282 -17.10 1.49 -15.15
CA TYR A 282 -17.70 1.61 -13.83
C TYR A 282 -19.13 2.14 -13.88
N THR A 283 -19.90 1.84 -12.85
CA THR A 283 -21.19 2.45 -12.52
C THR A 283 -21.11 2.96 -11.10
N VAL A 284 -21.27 4.27 -10.90
CA VAL A 284 -21.30 4.92 -9.59
C VAL A 284 -22.59 5.74 -9.52
N ASN A 285 -23.38 5.52 -8.47
CA ASN A 285 -24.68 6.15 -8.23
C ASN A 285 -24.63 7.21 -7.13
#